data_AF-A0A0C4YGN4-F1
#
_entry.id   AF-A0A0C4YGN4-F1
#
_cell.length_a   1.000
_cell.length_b   1.000
_cell.length_c   1.000
_cell.angle_alpha   90.00
_cell.angle_beta   90.00
_cell.angle_gamma   90.00
#
_symmetry.space_group_name_H-M   'P 1'
#
loop_
_entity.id
_entity.type
_entity.pdbx_description
1 polymer ?
#
loop_
_entity_poly.entity_id
_entity_poly.type
_entity_poly.pdbx_seq_one_letter_code
_entity_poly.pdbx_strand_id
1 'polypeptide(L)'
;MRRQLRNGALLLVATHIAGCGVGQAVKDSTVEAAKWAFTTQVKTMRLDLTSRSSSNTSGAGQSLSTVVRIYQLKTPQAFEQLSYAQLQTNDLVALKPDLLATKDVILRPDASVSLSEPMHAEAEYVGVIALLRSPGKETVWRLVVPKKQWKKTDPVRIELRGSTLELAGASFDGPGAADGAGIARFAGTLRDSKCITPHVS
;
A
#
# COMPACT_ATOMS: atom_id res chain seq x y z
N MET A 1 62.19 42.10 -74.99
CA MET A 1 60.74 42.40 -75.00
C MET A 1 60.02 41.06 -75.14
N ARG A 2 59.06 40.58 -74.34
CA ARG A 2 58.08 41.17 -73.43
C ARG A 2 57.85 40.22 -72.23
N ARG A 3 57.48 40.83 -71.10
CA ARG A 3 57.04 40.21 -69.84
C ARG A 3 55.59 39.69 -69.93
N GLN A 4 55.34 38.69 -69.09
CA GLN A 4 54.09 38.19 -68.50
C GLN A 4 52.92 39.19 -68.43
N LEU A 5 51.68 38.66 -68.48
CA LEU A 5 50.40 39.11 -67.86
C LEU A 5 49.27 38.25 -68.51
N ARG A 6 48.13 37.84 -67.93
CA ARG A 6 47.54 37.74 -66.59
C ARG A 6 46.06 37.27 -66.82
N ASN A 7 45.52 36.39 -65.96
CA ASN A 7 44.08 36.10 -65.73
C ASN A 7 43.25 35.49 -66.89
N GLY A 8 42.30 34.56 -66.71
CA GLY A 8 41.59 34.05 -65.54
C GLY A 8 40.10 33.93 -65.87
N ALA A 9 39.47 32.76 -65.70
CA ALA A 9 38.02 32.54 -65.51
C ALA A 9 37.76 31.04 -65.34
N LEU A 10 37.59 30.56 -64.11
CA LEU A 10 36.31 30.27 -63.42
C LEU A 10 35.68 28.92 -63.81
N LEU A 11 36.15 27.86 -63.13
CA LEU A 11 35.46 26.58 -63.01
C LEU A 11 34.43 26.69 -61.88
N LEU A 12 33.14 26.66 -62.22
CA LEU A 12 32.03 26.70 -61.27
C LEU A 12 31.66 25.24 -60.92
N VAL A 13 32.22 24.72 -59.83
CA VAL A 13 31.92 23.38 -59.30
C VAL A 13 30.71 23.48 -58.38
N ALA A 14 29.58 22.91 -58.79
CA ALA A 14 28.40 22.74 -57.94
C ALA A 14 28.58 21.52 -57.04
N THR A 15 28.96 21.74 -55.78
CA THR A 15 28.97 20.70 -54.74
C THR A 15 27.55 20.56 -54.17
N HIS A 16 26.78 19.60 -54.69
CA HIS A 16 25.61 19.08 -53.99
C HIS A 16 26.08 18.20 -52.84
N ILE A 17 26.22 18.77 -51.65
CA ILE A 17 26.34 18.00 -50.41
C ILE A 17 24.94 17.46 -50.09
N ALA A 18 24.71 16.19 -50.41
CA ALA A 18 23.61 15.43 -49.82
C ALA A 18 23.91 15.27 -48.33
N GLY A 19 23.40 16.19 -47.51
CA GLY A 19 23.40 16.05 -46.07
C GLY A 19 22.56 14.83 -45.69
N CYS A 20 23.20 13.79 -45.15
CA CYS A 20 22.49 12.76 -44.39
C CYS A 20 21.80 13.47 -43.22
N GLY A 21 20.47 13.57 -43.28
CA GLY A 21 19.67 14.04 -42.15
C GLY A 21 19.88 13.10 -40.98
N VAL A 22 20.67 13.53 -40.00
CA VAL A 22 20.61 12.97 -38.65
C VAL A 22 19.23 13.33 -38.12
N GLY A 23 18.30 12.38 -38.26
CA GLY A 23 17.00 12.40 -37.60
C GLY A 23 17.26 12.55 -36.11
N GLN A 24 17.12 13.78 -35.63
CA GLN A 24 17.38 14.14 -34.26
C GLN A 24 16.41 13.40 -33.33
N ALA A 25 16.90 12.32 -32.72
CA ALA A 25 16.31 11.69 -31.55
C ALA A 25 16.47 12.63 -30.34
N VAL A 26 15.68 13.70 -30.28
CA VAL A 26 15.64 14.63 -29.12
C VAL A 26 14.29 14.61 -28.40
N LYS A 27 13.35 13.77 -28.83
CA LYS A 27 12.02 13.72 -28.21
C LYS A 27 12.02 12.99 -26.87
N ASP A 28 13.00 12.14 -26.59
CA ASP A 28 12.96 11.28 -25.40
C ASP A 28 13.70 11.86 -24.18
N SER A 29 14.74 12.68 -24.38
CA SER A 29 15.59 13.15 -23.28
C SER A 29 14.93 14.18 -22.36
N THR A 30 14.10 15.09 -22.90
CA THR A 30 13.41 16.13 -22.10
C THR A 30 12.18 15.59 -21.36
N VAL A 31 11.50 14.58 -21.90
CA VAL A 31 10.35 13.95 -21.24
C VAL A 31 10.80 13.14 -20.03
N GLU A 32 11.89 12.37 -20.14
CA GLU A 32 12.49 11.67 -18.99
C GLU A 32 13.09 12.65 -17.98
N ALA A 33 13.68 13.77 -18.44
CA ALA A 33 14.13 14.84 -17.56
C ALA A 33 12.98 15.53 -16.78
N ALA A 34 11.83 15.73 -17.42
CA ALA A 34 10.66 16.27 -16.73
C ALA A 34 10.06 15.24 -15.75
N LYS A 35 10.07 13.96 -16.11
CA LYS A 35 9.49 12.87 -15.32
C LYS A 35 10.21 12.66 -13.99
N TRP A 36 11.53 12.77 -13.91
CA TRP A 36 12.26 12.58 -12.64
C TRP A 36 11.97 13.69 -11.61
N ALA A 37 11.78 14.93 -12.06
CA ALA A 37 11.42 16.05 -11.19
C ALA A 37 10.02 15.89 -10.54
N PHE A 38 9.15 15.07 -11.14
CA PHE A 38 7.83 14.68 -10.60
C PHE A 38 7.80 13.24 -10.01
N THR A 39 8.93 12.53 -9.96
CA THR A 39 9.03 11.10 -9.55
C THR A 39 9.35 10.90 -8.06
N THR A 40 8.67 11.63 -7.17
CA THR A 40 8.36 11.04 -5.85
C THR A 40 7.11 10.16 -5.99
N GLN A 41 7.11 9.26 -6.98
CA GLN A 41 6.00 8.36 -7.25
C GLN A 41 6.12 7.13 -6.36
N VAL A 42 5.04 6.79 -5.67
CA VAL A 42 4.94 5.56 -4.89
C VAL A 42 4.84 4.42 -5.90
N LYS A 43 5.95 3.69 -6.10
CA LYS A 43 6.06 2.57 -7.05
C LYS A 43 5.65 1.23 -6.43
N THR A 44 5.73 1.13 -5.12
CA THR A 44 5.48 -0.10 -4.37
C THR A 44 4.55 0.20 -3.22
N MET A 45 3.55 -0.66 -3.07
CA MET A 45 2.58 -0.65 -2.00
C MET A 45 3.03 -1.67 -0.94
N ARG A 46 3.65 -1.21 0.16
CA ARG A 46 4.03 -2.04 1.31
C ARG A 46 3.03 -1.93 2.46
N LEU A 47 2.22 -2.97 2.68
CA LEU A 47 1.33 -3.07 3.84
C LEU A 47 1.95 -3.99 4.88
N ASP A 48 1.82 -3.61 6.16
CA ASP A 48 1.93 -4.57 7.25
C ASP A 48 0.53 -4.78 7.84
N LEU A 49 0.05 -6.01 7.76
CA LEU A 49 -1.20 -6.44 8.35
C LEU A 49 -0.90 -7.18 9.64
N THR A 50 -1.55 -6.81 10.73
CA THR A 50 -1.37 -7.44 12.04
C THR A 50 -2.72 -7.86 12.62
N SER A 51 -2.77 -8.97 13.34
CA SER A 51 -3.99 -9.45 14.01
C SER A 51 -3.73 -9.76 15.46
N ARG A 52 -4.69 -9.42 16.33
CA ARG A 52 -4.65 -9.85 17.74
C ARG A 52 -5.18 -11.26 17.94
N SER A 53 -4.87 -11.83 19.10
CA SER A 53 -5.28 -13.16 19.55
C SER A 53 -6.78 -13.39 19.49
N SER A 54 -7.60 -12.37 19.71
CA SER A 54 -9.07 -12.46 19.71
C SER A 54 -9.72 -11.98 18.41
N SER A 55 -9.08 -12.17 17.26
CA SER A 55 -9.63 -11.74 15.96
C SER A 55 -10.69 -12.70 15.39
N ASN A 56 -11.75 -12.16 14.79
CA ASN A 56 -12.78 -12.87 14.02
C ASN A 56 -13.30 -14.15 14.73
N THR A 57 -13.69 -14.03 16.00
CA THR A 57 -14.05 -15.19 16.83
C THR A 57 -15.36 -15.85 16.42
N SER A 58 -15.43 -17.18 16.55
CA SER A 58 -16.66 -17.96 16.40
C SER A 58 -17.64 -17.71 17.58
N GLY A 59 -18.87 -18.20 17.46
CA GLY A 59 -19.84 -18.15 18.57
C GLY A 59 -19.40 -18.90 19.82
N ALA A 60 -18.40 -19.80 19.71
CA ALA A 60 -17.78 -20.51 20.82
C ALA A 60 -16.50 -19.82 21.34
N GLY A 61 -16.18 -18.61 20.85
CA GLY A 61 -15.01 -17.83 21.28
C GLY A 61 -13.68 -18.23 20.62
N GLN A 62 -13.68 -19.14 19.65
CA GLN A 62 -12.47 -19.55 18.93
C GLN A 62 -12.08 -18.50 17.88
N SER A 63 -10.86 -17.98 17.94
CA SER A 63 -10.32 -17.06 16.95
C SER A 63 -10.11 -17.72 15.59
N LEU A 64 -10.51 -17.04 14.52
CA LEU A 64 -10.46 -17.58 13.15
C LEU A 64 -9.55 -16.74 12.27
N SER A 65 -8.93 -17.39 11.28
CA SER A 65 -8.23 -16.70 10.20
C SER A 65 -9.20 -15.81 9.42
N THR A 66 -8.71 -14.67 8.96
CA THR A 66 -9.49 -13.68 8.23
C THR A 66 -8.83 -13.43 6.88
N VAL A 67 -9.61 -13.45 5.81
CA VAL A 67 -9.11 -13.01 4.50
C VAL A 67 -9.19 -11.50 4.47
N VAL A 68 -8.04 -10.86 4.26
CA VAL A 68 -7.95 -9.44 3.98
C VAL A 68 -7.78 -9.28 2.48
N ARG A 69 -8.70 -8.55 1.86
CA ARG A 69 -8.65 -8.27 0.42
C ARG A 69 -8.29 -6.81 0.21
N ILE A 70 -7.31 -6.60 -0.65
CA ILE A 70 -6.70 -5.32 -0.97
C ILE A 70 -7.01 -4.99 -2.42
N TYR A 71 -7.50 -3.79 -2.67
CA TYR A 71 -7.83 -3.28 -4.00
C TYR A 71 -6.99 -2.05 -4.30
N GLN A 72 -6.44 -1.99 -5.50
CA GLN A 72 -5.90 -0.75 -6.04
C GLN A 72 -6.97 -0.11 -6.92
N LEU A 73 -7.31 1.14 -6.63
CA LEU A 73 -8.47 1.82 -7.19
C LEU A 73 -8.08 3.17 -7.82
N LYS A 74 -8.75 3.52 -8.92
CA LYS A 74 -8.71 4.87 -9.50
C LYS A 74 -9.43 5.86 -8.60
N THR A 75 -10.61 5.50 -8.11
CA THR A 75 -11.46 6.35 -7.28
C THR A 75 -12.10 5.52 -6.15
N PRO A 76 -12.40 6.11 -4.97
CA PRO A 76 -12.92 5.34 -3.83
C PRO A 76 -14.44 5.24 -3.79
N GLN A 77 -15.18 6.02 -4.60
CA GLN A 77 -16.62 6.26 -4.42
C GLN A 77 -17.44 4.97 -4.51
N ALA A 78 -17.22 4.16 -5.54
CA ALA A 78 -17.93 2.89 -5.68
C ALA A 78 -17.61 1.98 -4.49
N PHE A 79 -16.33 1.85 -4.14
CA PHE A 79 -15.88 1.02 -3.03
C PHE A 79 -16.47 1.43 -1.67
N GLU A 80 -16.61 2.72 -1.40
CA GLU A 80 -17.20 3.27 -0.18
C GLU A 80 -18.73 3.08 -0.12
N GLN A 81 -19.40 3.01 -1.26
CA GLN A 81 -20.85 2.86 -1.32
C GLN A 81 -21.31 1.40 -1.29
N LEU A 82 -20.45 0.47 -1.69
CA LEU A 82 -20.81 -0.95 -1.71
C LEU A 82 -21.04 -1.52 -0.31
N SER A 83 -22.03 -2.39 -0.21
CA SER A 83 -22.30 -3.16 1.00
C SER A 83 -21.25 -4.26 1.21
N TYR A 84 -21.16 -4.74 2.46
CA TYR A 84 -20.30 -5.88 2.80
C TYR A 84 -20.57 -7.10 1.92
N ALA A 85 -21.85 -7.47 1.74
CA ALA A 85 -22.24 -8.64 0.94
C ALA A 85 -21.82 -8.51 -0.53
N GLN A 86 -21.92 -7.31 -1.11
CA GLN A 86 -21.47 -7.04 -2.46
C GLN A 86 -19.95 -7.17 -2.58
N LEU A 87 -19.19 -6.63 -1.64
CA LEU A 87 -17.72 -6.76 -1.64
C LEU A 87 -17.23 -8.18 -1.34
N GLN A 88 -18.04 -9.00 -0.65
CA GLN A 88 -17.72 -10.39 -0.39
C GLN A 88 -17.94 -11.29 -1.61
N THR A 89 -18.98 -11.04 -2.41
CA THR A 89 -19.46 -12.00 -3.43
C THR A 89 -19.39 -11.50 -4.87
N ASN A 90 -19.37 -10.18 -5.10
CA ASN A 90 -19.48 -9.58 -6.42
C ASN A 90 -18.62 -8.33 -6.59
N ASP A 91 -17.51 -8.26 -5.85
CA ASP A 91 -16.61 -7.11 -5.83
C ASP A 91 -16.03 -6.77 -7.20
N LEU A 92 -15.52 -7.76 -7.94
CA LEU A 92 -14.87 -7.52 -9.22
C LEU A 92 -15.79 -6.88 -10.25
N VAL A 93 -17.06 -7.28 -10.28
CA VAL A 93 -18.07 -6.69 -11.18
C VAL A 93 -18.47 -5.31 -10.68
N ALA A 94 -18.70 -5.18 -9.38
CA ALA A 94 -19.17 -3.93 -8.78
C ALA A 94 -18.11 -2.81 -8.82
N LEU A 95 -16.82 -3.15 -8.74
CA LEU A 95 -15.70 -2.22 -8.76
C LEU A 95 -15.05 -2.05 -10.14
N LYS A 96 -15.46 -2.84 -11.15
CA LYS A 96 -14.82 -2.92 -12.47
C LYS A 96 -14.38 -1.56 -13.08
N PRO A 97 -15.18 -0.48 -13.02
CA PRO A 97 -14.77 0.80 -13.61
C PRO A 97 -13.53 1.41 -12.95
N ASP A 98 -13.35 1.18 -11.65
CA ASP A 98 -12.31 1.80 -10.82
C ASP A 98 -11.20 0.81 -10.42
N LEU A 99 -11.44 -0.49 -10.54
CA LEU A 99 -10.52 -1.54 -10.12
C LEU A 99 -9.33 -1.69 -11.07
N LEU A 100 -8.12 -1.59 -10.51
CA LEU A 100 -6.87 -1.76 -11.23
C LEU A 100 -6.17 -3.08 -10.91
N ALA A 101 -6.18 -3.45 -9.64
CA ALA A 101 -5.59 -4.69 -9.15
C ALA A 101 -6.29 -5.13 -7.86
N THR A 102 -6.26 -6.43 -7.59
CA THR A 102 -6.74 -7.01 -6.34
C THR A 102 -5.72 -8.00 -5.80
N LYS A 103 -5.65 -8.14 -4.48
CA LYS A 103 -4.80 -9.10 -3.78
C LYS A 103 -5.47 -9.59 -2.52
N ASP A 104 -5.44 -10.90 -2.31
CA ASP A 104 -5.94 -11.54 -1.09
C ASP A 104 -4.77 -11.98 -0.21
N VAL A 105 -4.92 -11.78 1.10
CA VAL A 105 -3.99 -12.22 2.13
C VAL A 105 -4.78 -12.93 3.23
N ILE A 106 -4.29 -14.07 3.68
CA ILE A 106 -4.86 -14.77 4.83
C ILE A 106 -4.11 -14.30 6.08
N LEU A 107 -4.83 -13.64 6.96
CA LEU A 107 -4.33 -13.16 8.24
C LEU A 107 -4.79 -14.10 9.35
N ARG A 108 -3.85 -14.79 9.98
CA ARG A 108 -4.12 -15.69 11.12
C ARG A 108 -4.24 -14.87 12.43
N PRO A 109 -4.97 -15.36 13.45
CA PRO A 109 -4.90 -14.79 14.79
C PRO A 109 -3.45 -14.75 15.29
N ASP A 110 -3.07 -13.69 16.02
CA ASP A 110 -1.71 -13.45 16.53
C ASP A 110 -0.60 -13.43 15.46
N ALA A 111 -0.95 -13.19 14.21
CA ALA A 111 0.02 -13.15 13.12
C ALA A 111 0.16 -11.75 12.52
N SER A 112 1.32 -11.55 11.90
CA SER A 112 1.64 -10.40 11.08
C SER A 112 2.00 -10.86 9.68
N VAL A 113 1.55 -10.13 8.67
CA VAL A 113 1.86 -10.38 7.26
C VAL A 113 2.28 -9.07 6.60
N SER A 114 3.48 -9.03 6.04
CA SER A 114 3.93 -7.93 5.20
C SER A 114 3.67 -8.24 3.73
N LEU A 115 2.91 -7.39 3.06
CA LEU A 115 2.60 -7.45 1.64
C LEU A 115 3.37 -6.35 0.92
N SER A 116 4.15 -6.71 -0.10
CA SER A 116 4.86 -5.75 -0.94
C SER A 116 4.52 -6.01 -2.40
N GLU A 117 3.64 -5.19 -2.97
CA GLU A 117 3.17 -5.34 -4.35
C GLU A 117 3.48 -4.08 -5.17
N PRO A 118 3.75 -4.20 -6.47
CA PRO A 118 3.83 -3.04 -7.35
C PRO A 118 2.53 -2.22 -7.30
N MET A 119 2.66 -0.91 -7.14
CA MET A 119 1.51 -0.01 -7.21
C MET A 119 1.25 0.35 -8.67
N HIS A 120 0.02 0.14 -9.13
CA HIS A 120 -0.41 0.49 -10.47
C HIS A 120 -0.25 2.01 -10.68
N ALA A 121 0.20 2.41 -11.87
CA ALA A 121 0.51 3.81 -12.17
C ALA A 121 -0.73 4.72 -11.97
N GLU A 122 -1.90 4.26 -12.42
CA GLU A 122 -3.20 4.93 -12.28
C GLU A 122 -3.86 4.77 -10.90
N ALA A 123 -3.30 3.99 -9.97
CA ALA A 123 -3.91 3.84 -8.66
C ALA A 123 -3.75 5.14 -7.88
N GLU A 124 -4.85 5.65 -7.32
CA GLU A 124 -4.85 6.81 -6.43
C GLU A 124 -5.31 6.45 -5.01
N TYR A 125 -5.96 5.28 -4.86
CA TYR A 125 -6.47 4.79 -3.59
C TYR A 125 -6.20 3.29 -3.44
N VAL A 126 -5.98 2.88 -2.19
CA VAL A 126 -5.92 1.47 -1.81
C VAL A 126 -7.11 1.18 -0.89
N GLY A 127 -8.04 0.37 -1.36
CA GLY A 127 -9.15 -0.15 -0.55
C GLY A 127 -8.71 -1.42 0.17
N VAL A 128 -9.07 -1.55 1.44
CA VAL A 128 -8.79 -2.76 2.23
C VAL A 128 -10.08 -3.20 2.91
N ILE A 129 -10.42 -4.48 2.79
CA ILE A 129 -11.54 -5.07 3.52
C ILE A 129 -11.08 -6.30 4.30
N ALA A 130 -11.69 -6.52 5.46
CA ALA A 130 -11.60 -7.78 6.19
C ALA A 130 -12.88 -8.59 5.96
N LEU A 131 -12.73 -9.79 5.39
CA LEU A 131 -13.83 -10.73 5.19
C LEU A 131 -14.06 -11.51 6.49
N LEU A 132 -14.83 -10.90 7.37
CA LEU A 132 -15.25 -11.40 8.68
C LEU A 132 -16.43 -12.37 8.57
N ARG A 133 -16.55 -13.26 9.55
CA ARG A 133 -17.72 -14.15 9.65
C ARG A 133 -19.01 -13.38 9.94
N SER A 134 -18.93 -12.39 10.83
CA SER A 134 -20.07 -11.60 11.27
C SER A 134 -19.61 -10.17 11.57
N PRO A 135 -19.69 -9.26 10.59
CA PRO A 135 -19.46 -7.84 10.86
C PRO A 135 -20.59 -7.32 11.76
N GLY A 136 -20.23 -6.75 12.91
CA GLY A 136 -21.19 -6.04 13.75
C GLY A 136 -21.62 -4.72 13.09
N LYS A 137 -22.70 -4.11 13.60
CA LYS A 137 -23.21 -2.83 13.06
C LYS A 137 -22.20 -1.68 13.15
N GLU A 138 -21.44 -1.65 14.24
CA GLU A 138 -20.41 -0.63 14.51
C GLU A 138 -19.00 -1.07 14.10
N THR A 139 -18.88 -2.20 13.40
CA THR A 139 -17.58 -2.75 13.02
C THR A 139 -17.04 -2.05 11.78
N VAL A 140 -15.85 -1.45 11.89
CA VAL A 140 -15.12 -0.95 10.72
C VAL A 140 -14.42 -2.12 10.05
N TRP A 141 -15.00 -2.67 9.00
CA TRP A 141 -14.42 -3.79 8.24
C TRP A 141 -13.77 -3.34 6.92
N ARG A 142 -13.80 -2.03 6.64
CA ARG A 142 -13.34 -1.40 5.40
C ARG A 142 -12.50 -0.17 5.70
N LEU A 143 -11.38 -0.03 5.00
CA LEU A 143 -10.52 1.15 5.02
C LEU A 143 -10.19 1.60 3.59
N VAL A 144 -9.95 2.89 3.43
CA VAL A 144 -9.45 3.49 2.18
C VAL A 144 -8.21 4.31 2.53
N VAL A 145 -7.09 4.00 1.86
CA VAL A 145 -5.81 4.68 2.06
C VAL A 145 -5.42 5.41 0.78
N PRO A 146 -5.44 6.75 0.76
CA PRO A 146 -5.04 7.52 -0.43
C PRO A 146 -3.54 7.34 -0.73
N LYS A 147 -3.16 7.23 -2.01
CA LYS A 147 -1.76 7.11 -2.48
C LYS A 147 -0.83 8.19 -1.92
N LYS A 148 -1.34 9.39 -1.66
CA LYS A 148 -0.58 10.48 -1.04
C LYS A 148 -0.03 10.12 0.35
N GLN A 149 -0.74 9.27 1.10
CA GLN A 149 -0.35 8.84 2.44
C GLN A 149 0.87 7.90 2.41
N TRP A 150 0.99 7.11 1.34
CA TRP A 150 2.11 6.18 1.14
C TRP A 150 3.47 6.85 0.98
N LYS A 151 3.50 8.15 0.65
CA LYS A 151 4.75 8.94 0.65
C LYS A 151 5.23 9.28 2.07
N LYS A 152 4.32 9.29 3.05
CA LYS A 152 4.57 9.67 4.43
C LYS A 152 4.64 8.47 5.37
N THR A 153 4.01 7.37 4.98
CA THR A 153 3.85 6.16 5.79
C THR A 153 4.15 4.95 4.91
N ASP A 154 5.33 4.37 5.10
CA ASP A 154 5.82 3.24 4.32
C ASP A 154 6.68 2.31 5.20
N PRO A 155 6.15 1.17 5.69
CA PRO A 155 4.89 0.54 5.28
C PRO A 155 3.65 1.16 5.95
N VAL A 156 2.51 1.06 5.27
CA VAL A 156 1.20 1.36 5.86
C VAL A 156 0.80 0.20 6.75
N ARG A 157 0.55 0.47 8.03
CA ARG A 157 0.22 -0.57 9.01
C ARG A 157 -1.27 -0.61 9.29
N ILE A 158 -1.87 -1.79 9.19
CA ILE A 158 -3.28 -2.02 9.47
C ILE A 158 -3.38 -3.15 10.50
N GLU A 159 -4.14 -2.90 11.56
CA GLU A 159 -4.39 -3.86 12.63
C GLU A 159 -5.84 -4.35 12.58
N LEU A 160 -6.03 -5.65 12.66
CA LEU A 160 -7.32 -6.29 12.87
C LEU A 160 -7.50 -6.53 14.38
N ARG A 161 -8.27 -5.64 15.01
CA ARG A 161 -8.58 -5.68 16.44
C ARG A 161 -9.98 -6.24 16.66
N GLY A 162 -10.05 -7.51 17.04
CA GLY A 162 -11.33 -8.21 17.15
C GLY A 162 -11.95 -8.42 15.77
N SER A 163 -12.98 -7.63 15.45
CA SER A 163 -13.59 -7.58 14.11
C SER A 163 -13.33 -6.26 13.38
N THR A 164 -12.61 -5.31 13.99
CA THR A 164 -12.43 -3.95 13.46
C THR A 164 -11.05 -3.79 12.83
N LEU A 165 -10.99 -3.23 11.62
CA LEU A 165 -9.78 -2.75 10.97
C LEU A 165 -9.45 -1.33 11.44
N GLU A 166 -8.21 -1.14 11.87
CA GLU A 166 -7.70 0.14 12.30
C GLU A 166 -6.38 0.44 11.58
N LEU A 167 -6.20 1.69 11.17
CA LEU A 167 -4.91 2.15 10.65
C LEU A 167 -4.00 2.46 11.84
N ALA A 168 -2.93 1.68 12.01
CA ALA A 168 -1.95 1.94 13.04
C ALA A 168 -1.10 3.16 12.60
N GLY A 169 -1.21 4.26 13.36
CA GLY A 169 -0.47 5.49 13.09
C GLY A 169 1.03 5.23 12.98
N ALA A 170 1.69 5.94 12.07
CA ALA A 170 3.15 5.91 11.92
C ALA A 170 3.82 6.03 13.30
N SER A 171 4.71 5.07 13.61
CA SER A 171 5.36 4.76 14.89
C SER A 171 4.55 3.93 15.91
N PHE A 172 4.60 2.61 15.71
CA PHE A 172 4.92 1.69 16.80
C PHE A 172 6.24 1.00 16.45
N ASP A 173 7.36 1.58 16.89
CA ASP A 173 8.60 0.82 17.05
C ASP A 173 8.44 -0.07 18.28
N GLY A 174 7.97 -1.30 18.05
CA GLY A 174 8.03 -2.38 19.02
C GLY A 174 8.84 -3.51 18.38
N PRO A 175 9.96 -3.96 18.99
CA PRO A 175 10.83 -4.96 18.40
C PRO A 175 10.05 -6.27 18.25
N GLY A 176 10.30 -6.94 17.12
CA GLY A 176 9.67 -8.20 16.76
C GLY A 176 9.72 -9.21 17.91
N ALA A 177 8.55 -9.67 18.32
CA ALA A 177 8.42 -10.89 19.11
C ALA A 177 8.32 -12.07 18.15
N ALA A 178 9.48 -12.45 17.61
CA ALA A 178 9.73 -13.82 17.20
C ALA A 178 10.78 -14.36 18.17
N ASP A 179 10.36 -15.16 19.15
CA ASP A 179 10.97 -16.46 19.36
C ASP A 179 10.16 -17.34 20.32
N GLY A 180 10.35 -18.65 20.16
CA GLY A 180 9.56 -19.72 20.76
C GLY A 180 9.72 -19.93 22.26
N ALA A 181 8.82 -20.81 22.74
CA ALA A 181 9.02 -21.81 23.78
C ALA A 181 9.69 -21.40 25.11
N GLY A 182 8.93 -21.58 26.21
CA GLY A 182 9.50 -22.09 27.45
C GLY A 182 9.12 -21.34 28.73
N ILE A 183 8.14 -21.91 29.44
CA ILE A 183 8.10 -22.11 30.89
C ILE A 183 8.60 -20.98 31.83
N ALA A 184 7.67 -20.39 32.58
CA ALA A 184 7.84 -20.23 34.02
C ALA A 184 6.47 -20.07 34.71
N ARG A 185 6.09 -21.08 35.47
CA ARG A 185 5.14 -20.96 36.58
C ARG A 185 5.66 -19.92 37.56
N PHE A 186 4.80 -19.03 38.03
CA PHE A 186 4.85 -18.56 39.42
C PHE A 186 3.43 -18.34 39.93
N ALA A 187 3.02 -19.27 40.79
CA ALA A 187 2.03 -19.01 41.83
C ALA A 187 2.74 -18.23 42.95
N GLY A 188 2.08 -17.24 43.54
CA GLY A 188 2.63 -16.51 44.68
C GLY A 188 1.95 -15.18 44.95
N THR A 189 0.76 -15.26 45.55
CA THR A 189 0.30 -14.47 46.70
C THR A 189 0.88 -13.07 46.89
N LEU A 190 0.03 -12.04 46.90
CA LEU A 190 -0.03 -10.97 47.90
C LEU A 190 -1.02 -9.87 47.45
N ARG A 191 -2.19 -9.85 48.10
CA ARG A 191 -2.95 -8.65 48.47
C ARG A 191 -4.20 -9.12 49.20
N ASP A 192 -4.18 -9.04 50.52
CA ASP A 192 -5.11 -8.14 51.19
C ASP A 192 -4.69 -7.92 52.64
N SER A 193 -4.42 -6.67 52.97
CA SER A 193 -4.22 -6.20 54.33
C SER A 193 -4.59 -4.73 54.34
N LYS A 194 -5.87 -4.46 54.59
CA LYS A 194 -6.22 -3.32 55.44
C LYS A 194 -7.53 -3.58 56.17
N CYS A 195 -7.37 -3.93 57.44
CA CYS A 195 -8.39 -3.91 58.48
C CYS A 195 -9.04 -2.52 58.59
N ILE A 196 -10.37 -2.45 58.64
CA ILE A 196 -11.12 -1.34 59.21
C ILE A 196 -12.28 -1.91 60.05
N THR A 197 -12.09 -1.81 61.38
CA THR A 197 -13.03 -1.67 62.53
C THR A 197 -14.11 -2.73 62.85
N PRO A 198 -14.18 -3.14 64.13
CA PRO A 198 -15.43 -3.51 64.79
C PRO A 198 -15.85 -2.44 65.82
N HIS A 199 -17.14 -2.11 65.90
CA HIS A 199 -17.71 -1.39 67.05
C HIS A 199 -19.17 -1.79 67.27
N VAL A 200 -19.42 -2.49 68.41
CA VAL A 200 -20.61 -2.45 69.30
C VAL A 200 -21.95 -2.98 68.71
N SER A 201 -22.74 -3.82 69.38
CA SER A 201 -22.98 -4.10 70.82
C SER A 201 -23.01 -5.60 71.12
#